data_AF-A0AB33K959-F1
#
_entry.id   AF-A0AB33K959-F1
#
_cell.length_a   1.000
_cell.length_b   1.000
_cell.length_c   1.000
_cell.angle_alpha   90.00
_cell.angle_beta   90.00
_cell.angle_gamma   90.00
#
_symmetry.space_group_name_H-M   'P 1'
#
loop_
_entity.id
_entity.type
_entity.pdbx_description
1 polymer ?
#
loop_
_entity_poly.entity_id
_entity_poly.type
_entity_poly.pdbx_seq_one_letter_code
_entity_poly.pdbx_strand_id
1 'polypeptide(L)'
;MAAIDGGAAFLRTLTAAERRLSGVQALSARLRRVRRPRIASAALAVLIPVVLALAAATGDGPGGVLVAVGLTVAALSLAACVALLLRIERPLNRRFAEEERAMIEEVNRMRELFTHVAERDRWEERLKRSVRERLSRFPVESGAFR
;
A
#
# COMPACT_ATOMS: atom_id res chain seq x y z
N MET A 1 19.94 -11.25 10.02
CA MET A 1 18.94 -10.86 11.04
C MET A 1 19.66 -10.64 12.34
N ALA A 2 19.44 -9.52 13.03
CA ALA A 2 20.02 -9.31 14.35
C ALA A 2 19.33 -10.25 15.34
N ALA A 3 20.10 -11.06 16.06
CA ALA A 3 19.56 -11.91 17.11
C ALA A 3 19.07 -11.01 18.26
N ILE A 4 17.87 -11.31 18.79
CA ILE A 4 17.35 -10.61 19.96
C ILE A 4 17.96 -11.30 21.18
N ASP A 5 19.17 -10.88 21.54
CA ASP A 5 19.98 -11.58 22.55
C ASP A 5 19.63 -11.18 24.00
N GLY A 6 18.73 -10.20 24.18
CA GLY A 6 18.28 -9.69 25.47
C GLY A 6 17.34 -8.49 25.34
N GLY A 7 16.89 -7.94 26.46
CA GLY A 7 15.87 -6.91 26.54
C GLY A 7 16.27 -5.58 25.92
N ALA A 8 17.53 -5.16 26.02
CA ALA A 8 18.02 -3.97 25.33
C ALA A 8 18.02 -4.13 23.80
N ALA A 9 18.32 -5.34 23.29
CA ALA A 9 18.18 -5.65 21.87
C ALA A 9 16.71 -5.65 21.46
N PHE A 10 15.83 -6.25 22.26
CA PHE A 10 14.39 -6.26 22.04
C PHE A 10 13.80 -4.85 21.91
N LEU A 11 14.12 -3.95 22.85
CA LEU A 11 13.60 -2.58 22.84
C LEU A 11 14.13 -1.78 21.64
N ARG A 12 15.38 -2.00 21.21
CA ARG A 12 15.93 -1.38 19.99
C ARG A 12 15.21 -1.87 18.74
N THR A 13 14.98 -3.17 18.63
CA THR A 13 14.21 -3.75 17.52
C THR A 13 12.76 -3.23 17.53
N LEU A 14 12.14 -3.09 18.70
CA LEU A 14 10.78 -2.55 18.82
C LEU A 14 10.70 -1.11 18.31
N THR A 15 11.64 -0.27 18.73
CA THR A 15 11.71 1.13 18.26
C THR A 15 12.01 1.22 16.76
N ALA A 16 12.83 0.32 16.21
CA ALA A 16 13.05 0.25 14.77
C ALA A 16 11.77 -0.15 14.02
N ALA A 17 11.02 -1.14 14.52
CA ALA A 17 9.74 -1.55 13.97
C ALA A 17 8.70 -0.42 14.04
N GLU A 18 8.65 0.35 15.13
CA GLU A 18 7.74 1.51 15.26
C GLU A 18 8.05 2.61 14.24
N ARG A 19 9.33 2.89 13.97
CA ARG A 19 9.73 3.84 12.92
C ARG A 19 9.33 3.36 11.54
N ARG A 20 9.41 2.05 11.27
CA ARG A 20 8.92 1.46 10.02
C ARG A 20 7.40 1.58 9.92
N LEU A 21 6.68 1.29 11.02
CA LEU A 21 5.22 1.40 11.08
C LEU A 21 4.74 2.83 10.75
N SER A 22 5.34 3.86 11.33
CA SER A 22 4.96 5.25 11.05
C SER A 22 5.28 5.65 9.61
N GLY A 23 6.38 5.17 9.04
CA GLY A 23 6.71 5.34 7.62
C GLY A 23 5.68 4.69 6.69
N VAL A 24 5.31 3.43 6.97
CA VAL A 24 4.30 2.66 6.23
C VAL A 24 2.91 3.31 6.32
N GLN A 25 2.53 3.82 7.49
CA GLN A 25 1.27 4.54 7.68
C GLN A 25 1.23 5.86 6.89
N ALA A 26 2.30 6.65 6.92
CA ALA A 26 2.38 7.90 6.16
C ALA A 26 2.33 7.66 4.64
N LEU A 27 3.02 6.62 4.15
CA LEU A 27 2.99 6.22 2.74
C LEU A 27 1.62 5.68 2.31
N SER A 28 1.00 4.80 3.09
CA SER A 28 -0.33 4.27 2.78
C SER A 28 -1.39 5.38 2.78
N ALA A 29 -1.32 6.35 3.70
CA ALA A 29 -2.19 7.52 3.70
C ALA A 29 -2.03 8.37 2.42
N ARG A 30 -0.80 8.57 1.95
CA ARG A 30 -0.53 9.27 0.68
C ARG A 30 -1.07 8.50 -0.52
N LEU A 31 -0.85 7.19 -0.58
CA LEU A 31 -1.34 6.34 -1.66
C LEU A 31 -2.87 6.31 -1.72
N ARG A 32 -3.57 6.24 -0.58
CA ARG A 32 -5.05 6.32 -0.54
C ARG A 32 -5.58 7.64 -1.08
N ARG A 33 -4.90 8.77 -0.78
CA ARG A 33 -5.27 10.10 -1.30
C ARG A 33 -5.11 10.19 -2.82
N VAL A 34 -4.08 9.56 -3.39
CA VAL A 34 -3.81 9.57 -4.83
C VAL A 34 -4.72 8.58 -5.59
N ARG A 35 -5.11 7.46 -4.97
CA ARG A 35 -5.96 6.44 -5.61
C ARG A 35 -7.42 6.85 -5.77
N ARG A 36 -8.01 7.56 -4.80
CA ARG A 36 -9.41 8.00 -4.86
C ARG A 36 -9.77 8.81 -6.13
N PRO A 37 -9.02 9.85 -6.53
CA PRO A 37 -9.34 10.59 -7.75
C PRO A 37 -9.04 9.81 -9.04
N ARG A 38 -8.22 8.75 -8.97
CA ARG A 38 -7.79 8.01 -10.16
C ARG A 38 -8.87 7.09 -10.72
N ILE A 39 -9.74 6.56 -9.88
CA ILE A 39 -10.92 5.79 -10.31
C ILE A 39 -11.90 6.70 -11.08
N ALA A 40 -12.08 7.94 -10.62
CA ALA A 40 -12.88 8.93 -11.32
C ALA A 40 -12.25 9.29 -12.69
N SER A 41 -10.92 9.40 -12.77
CA SER A 41 -10.24 9.66 -14.06
C SER A 41 -10.32 8.48 -15.05
N ALA A 42 -10.30 7.23 -14.55
CA ALA A 42 -10.44 6.05 -15.39
C ALA A 42 -11.86 5.92 -15.97
N ALA A 43 -12.88 6.26 -15.18
CA ALA A 43 -14.27 6.32 -15.65
C ALA A 43 -14.45 7.37 -16.76
N LEU A 44 -13.87 8.57 -16.57
CA LEU A 44 -13.88 9.64 -17.58
C LEU A 44 -13.17 9.24 -18.88
N ALA A 45 -12.04 8.53 -18.80
CA ALA A 45 -11.30 8.05 -19.98
C ALA A 45 -12.10 7.06 -20.83
N VAL A 46 -13.06 6.33 -20.24
CA VAL A 46 -13.97 5.43 -20.97
C VAL A 46 -15.22 6.17 -21.46
N LEU A 47 -15.75 7.11 -20.66
CA LEU A 47 -16.98 7.83 -20.98
C LEU A 47 -16.84 8.74 -22.21
N ILE A 48 -15.71 9.44 -22.35
CA ILE A 48 -15.46 10.38 -23.44
C ILE A 48 -15.52 9.71 -24.84
N PRO A 49 -14.80 8.60 -25.10
CA PRO A 49 -14.88 7.91 -26.39
C PRO A 49 -16.24 7.25 -26.65
N VAL A 50 -16.94 6.78 -25.62
CA VAL A 50 -18.29 6.21 -25.78
C VAL A 50 -19.30 7.27 -26.22
N VAL A 51 -19.23 8.47 -25.63
CA VAL A 51 -20.10 9.60 -26.02
C VAL A 51 -19.77 10.09 -27.44
N LEU A 52 -18.49 10.17 -27.79
CA LEU A 52 -18.04 10.52 -29.15
C LEU A 52 -18.48 9.49 -30.21
N ALA A 53 -18.44 8.21 -29.88
CA ALA A 53 -18.90 7.14 -30.76
C ALA A 53 -20.42 7.17 -30.96
N LEU A 54 -21.20 7.43 -29.89
CA LEU A 54 -22.66 7.61 -30.00
C LEU A 54 -23.03 8.82 -30.87
N ALA A 55 -22.34 9.94 -30.71
CA ALA A 55 -22.60 11.16 -31.47
C ALA A 55 -22.25 11.03 -32.97
N ALA A 56 -21.29 10.18 -33.32
CA ALA A 56 -20.93 9.91 -34.70
C ALA A 56 -21.86 8.90 -35.39
N ALA A 57 -22.46 7.97 -34.64
CA ALA A 57 -23.45 7.04 -35.16
C ALA A 57 -24.75 7.75 -35.61
N THR A 58 -24.96 9.00 -35.19
CA THR A 58 -26.12 9.82 -35.56
C THR A 58 -25.86 10.80 -36.71
N GLY A 59 -24.69 10.82 -37.36
CA GLY A 59 -24.37 11.81 -38.40
C GLY A 59 -23.54 11.30 -39.59
N ASP A 60 -24.15 11.27 -40.78
CA ASP A 60 -23.51 10.93 -42.06
C ASP A 60 -22.63 12.08 -42.58
N GLY A 61 -21.34 12.09 -42.22
CA GLY A 61 -20.38 13.10 -42.69
C GLY A 61 -18.92 12.74 -42.41
N PRO A 62 -17.94 13.66 -42.64
CA PRO A 62 -16.50 13.45 -42.40
C PRO A 62 -16.11 13.08 -40.95
N GLY A 63 -17.10 12.87 -40.08
CA GLY A 63 -16.98 12.36 -38.72
C GLY A 63 -16.28 11.00 -38.59
N GLY A 64 -16.25 10.16 -39.64
CA GLY A 64 -15.54 8.87 -39.57
C GLY A 64 -14.04 8.99 -39.27
N VAL A 65 -13.36 10.00 -39.82
CA VAL A 65 -11.94 10.26 -39.54
C VAL A 65 -11.76 10.79 -38.11
N LEU A 66 -12.66 11.66 -37.65
CA LEU A 66 -12.64 12.19 -36.28
C LEU A 66 -12.91 11.09 -35.24
N VAL A 67 -13.75 10.11 -35.56
CA VAL A 67 -13.98 8.92 -34.71
C VAL A 67 -12.75 8.03 -34.65
N ALA A 68 -12.08 7.78 -35.77
CA ALA A 68 -10.85 7.00 -35.79
C ALA A 68 -9.73 7.67 -34.97
N VAL A 69 -9.59 9.00 -35.07
CA VAL A 69 -8.66 9.78 -34.25
C VAL A 69 -9.05 9.74 -32.77
N GLY A 70 -10.34 9.88 -32.45
CA GLY A 70 -10.85 9.79 -31.08
C GLY A 70 -10.59 8.41 -30.44
N LEU A 71 -10.84 7.34 -31.19
CA LEU A 71 -10.60 5.96 -30.76
C LEU A 71 -9.12 5.66 -30.58
N THR A 72 -8.26 6.17 -31.46
CA THR A 72 -6.80 5.96 -31.33
C THR A 72 -6.23 6.73 -30.14
N VAL A 73 -6.66 7.96 -29.89
CA VAL A 73 -6.27 8.72 -28.69
C VAL A 73 -6.81 8.06 -27.40
N ALA A 74 -8.03 7.54 -27.42
CA ALA A 74 -8.60 6.77 -26.32
C ALA A 74 -7.83 5.46 -26.06
N ALA A 75 -7.48 4.73 -27.11
CA ALA A 75 -6.70 3.50 -27.00
C ALA A 75 -5.29 3.78 -26.46
N LEU A 76 -4.63 4.84 -26.93
CA LEU A 76 -3.31 5.25 -26.47
C LEU A 76 -3.32 5.75 -25.02
N SER A 77 -4.33 6.53 -24.63
CA SER A 77 -4.48 6.98 -23.24
C SER A 77 -4.78 5.82 -22.29
N LEU A 78 -5.62 4.87 -22.70
CA LEU A 78 -5.87 3.65 -21.95
C LEU A 78 -4.60 2.79 -21.82
N ALA A 79 -3.86 2.60 -22.92
CA ALA A 79 -2.61 1.85 -22.93
C ALA A 79 -1.55 2.50 -22.03
N ALA A 80 -1.44 3.84 -22.03
CA ALA A 80 -0.56 4.57 -21.13
C ALA A 80 -0.97 4.39 -19.65
N CYS A 81 -2.27 4.48 -19.34
CA CYS A 81 -2.79 4.22 -18.00
C CYS A 81 -2.50 2.78 -17.52
N VAL A 82 -2.73 1.79 -18.37
CA VAL A 82 -2.45 0.37 -18.07
C VAL A 82 -0.95 0.13 -17.91
N ALA A 83 -0.12 0.72 -18.78
CA ALA A 83 1.34 0.61 -18.67
C ALA A 83 1.85 1.22 -17.36
N LEU A 84 1.31 2.38 -16.94
CA LEU A 84 1.64 3.02 -15.68
C LEU A 84 1.21 2.17 -14.47
N LEU A 85 0.03 1.57 -14.52
CA LEU A 85 -0.47 0.64 -13.48
C LEU A 85 0.38 -0.62 -13.36
N LEU A 86 0.73 -1.24 -14.49
CA LEU A 86 1.47 -2.50 -14.52
C LEU A 86 2.95 -2.32 -14.20
N ARG A 87 3.59 -1.26 -14.73
CA ARG A 87 5.04 -1.06 -14.56
C ARG A 87 5.43 -0.37 -13.27
N ILE A 88 4.54 0.43 -12.68
CA ILE A 88 4.88 1.24 -11.50
C ILE A 88 4.05 0.83 -10.29
N GLU A 89 2.72 0.83 -10.38
CA GLU A 89 1.89 0.57 -9.20
C GLU A 89 1.92 -0.87 -8.71
N ARG A 90 1.85 -1.85 -9.60
CA ARG A 90 1.90 -3.28 -9.21
C ARG A 90 3.20 -3.66 -8.50
N PRO A 91 4.40 -3.37 -9.05
CA PRO A 91 5.63 -3.76 -8.37
C PRO A 91 5.84 -3.00 -7.06
N LEU A 92 5.44 -1.73 -6.98
CA LEU A 92 5.50 -0.97 -5.72
C LEU A 92 4.54 -1.53 -4.66
N ASN A 93 3.30 -1.85 -5.03
CA ASN A 93 2.35 -2.48 -4.10
C ASN A 93 2.80 -3.86 -3.64
N ARG A 94 3.49 -4.61 -4.50
CA ARG A 94 4.01 -5.93 -4.16
C ARG A 94 5.15 -5.80 -3.17
N ARG A 95 6.13 -4.93 -3.44
CA ARG A 95 7.23 -4.63 -2.50
C ARG A 95 6.70 -4.12 -1.16
N PHE A 96 5.71 -3.22 -1.19
CA PHE A 96 5.07 -2.72 0.02
C PHE A 96 4.41 -3.84 0.83
N ALA A 97 3.68 -4.75 0.17
CA ALA A 97 3.04 -5.87 0.85
C ALA A 97 4.07 -6.87 1.41
N GLU A 98 5.20 -7.05 0.74
CA GLU A 98 6.32 -7.86 1.22
C GLU A 98 7.00 -7.21 2.44
N GLU A 99 7.23 -5.90 2.42
CA GLU A 99 7.76 -5.15 3.57
C GLU A 99 6.80 -5.14 4.76
N GLU A 100 5.50 -4.97 4.52
CA GLU A 100 4.45 -5.05 5.55
C GLU A 100 4.43 -6.45 6.20
N ARG A 101 4.49 -7.51 5.37
CA ARG A 101 4.56 -8.89 5.85
C ARG A 101 5.80 -9.15 6.69
N ALA A 102 6.97 -8.74 6.21
CA ALA A 102 8.23 -8.92 6.95
C ALA A 102 8.21 -8.18 8.29
N MET A 103 7.65 -6.98 8.35
CA MET A 103 7.46 -6.23 9.60
C MET A 103 6.51 -6.95 10.56
N ILE A 104 5.38 -7.45 10.08
CA ILE A 104 4.40 -8.18 10.91
C ILE A 104 5.01 -9.48 11.45
N GLU A 105 5.76 -10.21 10.62
CA GLU A 105 6.46 -11.43 11.03
C GLU A 105 7.52 -11.13 12.11
N GLU A 106 8.30 -10.07 11.95
CA GLU A 106 9.27 -9.62 12.94
C GLU A 106 8.58 -9.26 14.27
N VAL A 107 7.47 -8.53 14.24
CA VAL A 107 6.70 -8.16 15.44
C VAL A 107 6.01 -9.36 16.08
N ASN A 108 5.48 -10.31 15.31
CA ASN A 108 4.91 -11.55 15.86
C ASN A 108 5.97 -12.37 16.57
N ARG A 109 7.17 -12.49 16.00
CA ARG A 109 8.31 -13.11 16.70
C ARG A 109 8.65 -12.37 17.99
N MET A 110 8.57 -11.03 18.01
CA MET A 110 8.74 -10.26 19.24
C MET A 110 7.64 -10.53 20.27
N ARG A 111 6.39 -10.74 19.84
CA ARG A 111 5.28 -11.11 20.75
C ARG A 111 5.51 -12.49 21.39
N GLU A 112 6.06 -13.44 20.64
CA GLU A 112 6.43 -14.77 21.14
C GLU A 112 7.59 -14.71 22.14
N LEU A 113 8.62 -13.91 21.83
CA LEU A 113 9.80 -13.75 22.67
C LEU A 113 9.58 -12.84 23.88
N PHE A 114 8.52 -12.02 23.87
CA PHE A 114 8.26 -11.01 24.90
C PHE A 114 8.28 -11.58 26.31
N THR A 115 7.54 -12.66 26.57
CA THR A 115 7.45 -13.28 27.90
C THR A 115 8.81 -13.78 28.36
N HIS A 116 9.52 -14.50 27.49
CA HIS A 116 10.84 -15.07 27.78
C HIS A 116 11.88 -13.99 28.08
N VAL A 117 11.91 -12.91 27.29
CA VAL A 117 12.85 -11.79 27.50
C VAL A 117 12.49 -11.01 28.76
N ALA A 118 11.19 -10.76 29.00
CA ALA A 118 10.74 -10.02 30.18
C ALA A 118 11.03 -10.77 31.48
N GLU A 119 10.94 -12.09 31.49
CA GLU A 119 11.29 -12.93 32.64
C GLU A 119 12.80 -13.02 32.85
N ARG A 120 13.56 -13.29 31.77
CA ARG A 120 15.03 -13.41 31.82
C ARG A 120 15.69 -12.14 32.35
N ASP A 121 15.25 -10.98 31.85
CA ASP A 121 15.81 -9.68 32.24
C ASP A 121 15.09 -9.05 33.45
N ARG A 122 14.18 -9.81 34.09
CA ARG A 122 13.41 -9.39 35.27
C ARG A 122 12.78 -8.01 35.11
N TRP A 123 12.10 -7.80 33.99
CA TRP A 123 11.46 -6.52 33.70
C TRP A 123 10.42 -6.15 34.75
N GLU A 124 10.42 -4.88 35.12
CA GLU A 124 9.38 -4.31 35.95
C GLU A 124 8.02 -4.35 35.27
N GLU A 125 6.96 -4.46 36.06
CA GLU A 125 5.60 -4.60 35.54
C GLU A 125 5.11 -3.36 34.79
N ARG A 126 5.68 -2.18 35.07
CA ARG A 126 5.46 -0.95 34.30
C ARG A 126 6.03 -1.06 32.89
N LEU A 127 7.25 -1.60 32.76
CA LEU A 127 7.91 -1.80 31.46
C LEU A 127 7.18 -2.85 30.63
N LYS A 128 6.79 -3.98 31.24
CA LYS A 128 5.99 -5.02 30.57
C LYS A 128 4.68 -4.47 30.01
N ARG A 129 3.95 -3.67 30.79
CA ARG A 129 2.71 -3.01 30.32
C ARG A 129 2.97 -2.06 29.16
N SER A 130 3.98 -1.21 29.26
CA SER A 130 4.34 -0.27 28.19
C SER A 130 4.70 -1.00 26.88
N VAL A 131 5.52 -2.05 26.96
CA VAL A 131 5.91 -2.84 25.78
C VAL A 131 4.72 -3.58 25.17
N ARG A 132 3.84 -4.15 26.01
CA ARG A 132 2.61 -4.80 25.53
C ARG A 132 1.70 -3.82 24.78
N GLU A 133 1.52 -2.61 25.32
CA GLU A 133 0.74 -1.56 24.65
C GLU A 133 1.38 -1.11 23.33
N ARG A 134 2.71 -1.03 23.27
CA ARG A 134 3.43 -0.73 22.02
C ARG A 134 3.26 -1.83 20.98
N LEU A 135 3.36 -3.09 21.39
CA LEU A 135 3.16 -4.26 20.52
C LEU A 135 1.71 -4.38 20.01
N SER A 136 0.71 -3.92 20.77
CA SER A 136 -0.69 -3.97 20.33
C SER A 136 -1.04 -2.96 19.25
N ARG A 137 -0.22 -1.92 19.05
CA ARG A 137 -0.41 -0.93 17.95
C ARG A 137 -0.06 -1.48 16.58
N PHE A 138 0.66 -2.59 16.51
CA PHE A 138 1.00 -3.24 15.25
C PHE A 138 -0.14 -4.14 14.78
N PRO A 139 -0.45 -4.13 13.47
CA PRO A 139 -1.45 -5.03 12.91
C PRO A 139 -1.04 -6.50 13.10
N VAL A 140 -2.05 -7.37 13.24
CA VAL A 140 -1.85 -8.82 13.41
C VAL A 140 -1.78 -9.52 12.05
N GLU A 141 -2.55 -9.02 11.07
CA GLU A 141 -2.65 -9.59 9.73
C GLU A 141 -2.14 -8.62 8.66
N SER A 142 -1.61 -9.21 7.59
CA SER A 142 -1.16 -8.46 6.42
C SER A 142 -2.33 -7.86 5.66
N GLY A 143 -2.22 -6.61 5.21
CA GLY A 143 -3.27 -5.94 4.44
C GLY A 143 -4.15 -5.01 5.27
N ALA A 144 -3.82 -4.77 6.54
CA ALA A 144 -4.48 -3.78 7.38
C ALA A 144 -4.39 -2.35 6.79
N PHE A 145 -3.42 -2.10 5.91
CA PHE A 145 -3.21 -0.82 5.26
C PHE A 145 -3.76 -0.70 3.83
N ARG A 146 -4.42 -1.74 3.29
CA ARG A 146 -5.07 -1.69 1.97
C ARG A 146 -6.39 -0.94 1.97
#